data_AF-A0A4R3LLI8-F1
#
_entry.id   AF-A0A4R3LLI8-F1
#
_cell.length_a   1.000
_cell.length_b   1.000
_cell.length_c   1.000
_cell.angle_alpha   90.00
_cell.angle_beta   90.00
_cell.angle_gamma   90.00
#
_symmetry.space_group_name_H-M   'P 1'
#
loop_
_entity.id
_entity.type
_entity.pdbx_description
1 polymer ?
#
loop_
_entity_poly.entity_id
_entity_poly.type
_entity_poly.pdbx_seq_one_letter_code
_entity_poly.pdbx_strand_id
1 'polypeptide(L)'
;MSRKFNAMLGLGALAAFGFASSAFAQCPSSPVPPWSSQTALAGSLVIASGGYDSTSCRLDAQLTGSLTTASAFVRDDTPSDEARYRAQFLLNADNLTGLNLPQSVKVFGASTEAPASGLGDVVRLTISGNVAGTQKNLNIITACAATTTCAQAVPLAAGTNRIEIDWVKGASGSLKVWVNNTNEASPTATLNVDNSAWGGVDYATLGLSTASPNFRSGQTNRTVGFDEFDSRRSTFIGN
;
A
#
# COMPACT_ATOMS: atom_id res chain seq x y z
N MET A 1 -25.14 43.30 -18.17
CA MET A 1 -25.80 43.01 -16.88
C MET A 1 -25.03 41.89 -16.21
N SER A 2 -24.29 42.23 -15.16
CA SER A 2 -23.60 41.29 -14.27
C SER A 2 -24.54 40.91 -13.12
N ARG A 3 -24.36 39.68 -12.59
CA ARG A 3 -24.71 39.12 -11.26
C ARG A 3 -25.22 37.67 -11.45
N LYS A 4 -24.83 36.64 -10.71
CA LYS A 4 -23.98 36.43 -9.52
C LYS A 4 -23.71 34.92 -9.44
N PHE A 5 -22.46 34.51 -9.22
CA PHE A 5 -22.14 33.23 -8.61
C PHE A 5 -22.50 33.32 -7.13
N ASN A 6 -23.31 32.39 -6.61
CA ASN A 6 -23.49 32.18 -5.18
C ASN A 6 -23.31 30.69 -4.89
N ALA A 7 -22.29 30.42 -4.10
CA ALA A 7 -22.02 29.14 -3.45
C ALA A 7 -22.94 28.94 -2.23
N MET A 8 -23.27 27.68 -1.92
CA MET A 8 -23.34 27.07 -0.57
C MET A 8 -23.93 25.65 -0.73
N LEU A 9 -23.16 24.58 -0.49
CA LEU A 9 -22.81 23.93 0.79
C LEU A 9 -23.90 22.98 1.33
N GLY A 10 -23.52 21.70 1.44
CA GLY A 10 -24.27 20.62 2.09
C GLY A 10 -23.60 19.27 1.78
N LEU A 11 -22.40 19.05 2.34
CA LEU A 11 -22.14 18.17 3.49
C LEU A 11 -22.32 16.67 3.21
N GLY A 12 -21.18 15.96 3.18
CA GLY A 12 -21.05 14.63 3.77
C GLY A 12 -21.06 13.46 2.79
N ALA A 13 -19.92 12.75 2.75
CA ALA A 13 -19.74 11.39 2.23
C ALA A 13 -19.82 11.21 0.71
N LEU A 14 -18.71 11.42 -0.01
CA LEU A 14 -18.44 10.76 -1.30
C LEU A 14 -16.99 11.05 -1.75
N ALA A 15 -16.05 10.23 -1.27
CA ALA A 15 -14.74 10.06 -1.90
C ALA A 15 -14.15 8.71 -1.44
N ALA A 16 -14.79 7.62 -1.84
CA ALA A 16 -14.23 6.27 -1.79
C ALA A 16 -14.27 5.73 -3.21
N PHE A 17 -13.30 6.16 -4.02
CA PHE A 17 -13.02 5.55 -5.33
C PHE A 17 -11.68 4.81 -5.22
N GLY A 18 -11.57 3.91 -4.25
CA GLY A 18 -10.71 2.74 -4.39
C GLY A 18 -11.44 1.69 -5.24
N PHE A 19 -10.75 0.63 -5.69
CA PHE A 19 -11.36 -0.52 -6.38
C PHE A 19 -12.23 -1.33 -5.40
N ALA A 20 -13.20 -0.70 -4.74
CA ALA A 20 -14.14 -1.32 -3.83
C ALA A 20 -15.15 -2.12 -4.66
N SER A 21 -14.80 -3.37 -4.99
CA SER A 21 -15.73 -4.47 -5.31
C SER A 21 -16.73 -4.27 -6.46
N SER A 22 -16.60 -3.25 -7.32
CA SER A 22 -17.48 -3.13 -8.47
C SER A 22 -17.22 -4.28 -9.43
N ALA A 23 -18.17 -5.21 -9.52
CA ALA A 23 -18.22 -6.28 -10.49
C ALA A 23 -18.26 -5.69 -11.90
N PHE A 24 -17.11 -5.32 -12.44
CA PHE A 24 -17.01 -4.96 -13.83
C PHE A 24 -17.28 -6.21 -14.66
N ALA A 25 -18.19 -6.10 -15.65
CA ALA A 25 -18.39 -7.15 -16.64
C ALA A 25 -17.12 -7.40 -17.48
N GLN A 26 -16.24 -6.39 -17.55
CA GLN A 26 -14.93 -6.46 -18.19
C GLN A 26 -13.95 -5.55 -17.44
N CYS A 27 -12.73 -6.03 -17.20
CA CYS A 27 -11.71 -5.23 -16.54
C CYS A 27 -11.31 -3.99 -17.34
N PRO A 28 -11.15 -2.83 -16.68
CA PRO A 28 -10.71 -1.62 -17.36
C PRO A 28 -9.31 -1.80 -17.92
N SER A 29 -9.02 -1.16 -19.06
CA SER A 29 -7.70 -1.21 -19.71
C SER A 29 -6.67 -0.29 -19.07
N SER A 30 -7.09 0.60 -18.17
CA SER A 30 -6.26 1.56 -17.46
C SER A 30 -6.64 1.59 -15.97
N PRO A 31 -5.65 1.68 -15.05
CA PRO A 31 -5.92 1.94 -13.63
C PRO A 31 -6.24 3.40 -13.32
N VAL A 32 -6.03 4.30 -14.29
CA VAL A 32 -6.32 5.73 -14.15
C VAL A 32 -7.46 6.09 -15.10
N PRO A 33 -8.64 6.51 -14.60
CA PRO A 33 -9.15 6.43 -13.22
C PRO A 33 -9.47 4.98 -12.78
N PRO A 34 -9.69 4.69 -11.46
CA PRO A 34 -9.88 5.62 -10.34
C PRO A 34 -8.61 6.08 -9.60
N TRP A 35 -7.45 5.47 -9.85
CA TRP A 35 -6.19 5.98 -9.29
C TRP A 35 -5.87 7.37 -9.85
N SER A 36 -5.22 8.21 -9.05
CA SER A 36 -4.81 9.56 -9.48
C SER A 36 -3.71 9.50 -10.55
N SER A 37 -2.81 8.53 -10.45
CA SER A 37 -1.77 8.29 -11.45
C SER A 37 -1.20 6.86 -11.39
N GLN A 38 -0.38 6.53 -12.40
CA GLN A 38 0.38 5.28 -12.46
C GLN A 38 1.84 5.57 -12.86
N THR A 39 2.77 4.74 -12.39
CA THR A 39 4.18 4.76 -12.76
C THR A 39 4.63 3.36 -13.15
N ALA A 40 5.28 3.22 -14.31
CA ALA A 40 5.80 1.96 -14.83
C ALA A 40 7.19 2.15 -15.47
N LEU A 41 8.18 2.56 -14.66
CA LEU A 41 9.56 2.74 -15.13
C LEU A 41 10.31 1.40 -15.02
N ALA A 42 10.72 0.80 -16.13
CA ALA A 42 11.33 -0.54 -16.14
C ALA A 42 10.50 -1.57 -15.36
N GLY A 43 9.19 -1.43 -15.44
CA GLY A 43 8.18 -2.26 -14.82
C GLY A 43 6.93 -2.32 -15.68
N SER A 44 5.95 -3.09 -15.25
CA SER A 44 4.66 -3.22 -15.90
C SER A 44 3.57 -3.26 -14.84
N LEU A 45 2.48 -2.54 -15.12
CA LEU A 45 1.23 -2.54 -14.39
C LEU A 45 0.12 -2.91 -15.37
N VAL A 46 -0.63 -3.96 -15.05
CA VAL A 46 -1.72 -4.44 -15.90
C VAL A 46 -2.92 -4.76 -15.03
N ILE A 47 -4.11 -4.37 -15.47
CA ILE A 47 -5.34 -4.88 -14.86
C ILE A 47 -5.68 -6.19 -15.55
N ALA A 48 -5.70 -7.27 -14.77
CA ALA A 48 -5.94 -8.62 -15.25
C ALA A 48 -7.29 -9.15 -14.75
N SER A 49 -7.91 -10.04 -15.53
CA SER A 49 -9.09 -10.78 -15.09
C SER A 49 -8.74 -11.90 -14.11
N GLY A 50 -9.75 -12.35 -13.36
CA GLY A 50 -9.57 -13.37 -12.31
C GLY A 50 -9.02 -12.74 -11.04
N GLY A 51 -9.74 -11.74 -10.53
CA GLY A 51 -9.35 -11.07 -9.29
C GLY A 51 -9.39 -11.99 -8.07
N TYR A 52 -9.03 -11.43 -6.93
CA TYR A 52 -9.00 -12.17 -5.67
C TYR A 52 -10.31 -12.03 -4.92
N ASP A 53 -10.61 -12.98 -4.03
CA ASP A 53 -11.84 -12.97 -3.22
C ASP A 53 -13.13 -12.81 -4.06
N SER A 54 -13.16 -13.51 -5.21
CA SER A 54 -14.26 -13.49 -6.19
C SER A 54 -14.50 -12.18 -6.96
N THR A 55 -13.60 -11.19 -6.85
CA THR A 55 -13.66 -10.01 -7.71
C THR A 55 -13.35 -10.37 -9.18
N SER A 56 -13.82 -9.53 -10.11
CA SER A 56 -13.57 -9.73 -11.54
C SER A 56 -12.13 -9.45 -11.95
N CYS A 57 -11.46 -8.51 -11.27
CA CYS A 57 -10.25 -7.85 -11.76
C CYS A 57 -9.25 -7.62 -10.63
N ARG A 58 -7.96 -7.75 -10.94
CA ARG A 58 -6.84 -7.41 -10.06
C ARG A 58 -5.82 -6.53 -10.77
N LEU A 59 -4.97 -5.86 -10.01
CA LEU A 59 -3.80 -5.14 -10.48
C LEU A 59 -2.56 -6.04 -10.38
N ASP A 60 -1.98 -6.41 -11.51
CA ASP A 60 -0.72 -7.16 -11.60
C ASP A 60 0.44 -6.18 -11.80
N ALA A 61 1.42 -6.23 -10.91
CA ALA A 61 2.64 -5.42 -10.98
C ALA A 61 3.88 -6.31 -11.10
N GLN A 62 4.83 -5.92 -11.94
CA GLN A 62 6.12 -6.60 -12.06
C GLN A 62 7.24 -5.61 -12.43
N LEU A 63 8.46 -5.92 -12.02
CA LEU A 63 9.66 -5.20 -12.49
C LEU A 63 10.25 -5.95 -13.68
N THR A 64 10.43 -5.25 -14.80
CA THR A 64 10.89 -5.84 -16.08
C THR A 64 12.35 -5.51 -16.39
N GLY A 65 12.94 -4.56 -15.67
CA GLY A 65 14.35 -4.21 -15.78
C GLY A 65 15.06 -4.14 -14.43
N SER A 66 16.38 -4.35 -14.46
CA SER A 66 17.24 -4.32 -13.27
C SER A 66 17.84 -2.92 -13.03
N LEU A 67 16.99 -1.90 -12.98
CA LEU A 67 17.40 -0.51 -12.69
C LEU A 67 17.08 -0.14 -11.24
N THR A 68 17.90 0.69 -10.60
CA THR A 68 17.62 1.16 -9.23
C THR A 68 16.30 1.94 -9.12
N THR A 69 15.87 2.57 -10.21
CA THR A 69 14.60 3.30 -10.31
C THR A 69 13.44 2.45 -10.84
N ALA A 70 13.65 1.14 -11.03
CA ALA A 70 12.60 0.25 -11.51
C ALA A 70 11.38 0.29 -10.58
N SER A 71 10.20 0.53 -11.16
CA SER A 71 8.96 0.76 -10.44
C SER A 71 7.73 0.43 -11.29
N ALA A 72 6.68 -0.03 -10.62
CA ALA A 72 5.39 -0.40 -11.16
C ALA A 72 4.35 -0.22 -10.05
N PHE A 73 3.84 1.00 -9.85
CA PHE A 73 2.83 1.29 -8.83
C PHE A 73 1.78 2.31 -9.31
N VAL A 74 0.61 2.26 -8.68
CA VAL A 74 -0.46 3.25 -8.78
C VAL A 74 -0.43 4.17 -7.56
N ARG A 75 -0.93 5.39 -7.71
CA ARG A 75 -0.94 6.42 -6.66
C ARG A 75 -2.34 7.00 -6.46
N ASP A 76 -2.71 7.16 -5.21
CA ASP A 76 -3.94 7.79 -4.73
C ASP A 76 -3.59 9.10 -4.02
N ASP A 77 -4.05 10.22 -4.58
CA ASP A 77 -3.86 11.59 -4.07
C ASP A 77 -5.11 12.13 -3.35
N THR A 78 -6.07 11.26 -3.00
CA THR A 78 -7.24 11.66 -2.21
C THR A 78 -6.98 11.95 -0.72
N PRO A 79 -5.95 11.37 -0.06
CA PRO A 79 -5.53 11.83 1.27
C PRO A 79 -5.02 13.27 1.23
N SER A 80 -5.11 13.99 2.34
CA SER A 80 -4.56 15.34 2.47
C SER A 80 -4.28 15.62 3.95
N ASP A 81 -3.00 15.57 4.35
CA ASP A 81 -2.52 15.71 5.72
C ASP A 81 -3.32 14.89 6.76
N GLU A 82 -3.66 13.63 6.43
CA GLU A 82 -4.50 12.80 7.29
C GLU A 82 -3.73 12.39 8.55
N ALA A 83 -4.14 12.89 9.73
CA ALA A 83 -3.54 12.54 11.02
C ALA A 83 -3.84 11.08 11.45
N ARG A 84 -4.85 10.46 10.84
CA ARG A 84 -5.14 9.03 10.92
C ARG A 84 -5.42 8.50 9.53
N TYR A 85 -4.77 7.41 9.16
CA TYR A 85 -4.92 6.83 7.84
C TYR A 85 -5.10 5.32 7.92
N ARG A 86 -6.17 4.83 7.29
CA ARG A 86 -6.54 3.42 7.26
C ARG A 86 -6.63 2.95 5.82
N ALA A 87 -6.04 1.80 5.52
CA ALA A 87 -6.11 1.20 4.20
C ALA A 87 -6.15 -0.32 4.29
N GLN A 88 -6.87 -0.93 3.35
CA GLN A 88 -6.93 -2.37 3.14
C GLN A 88 -6.61 -2.68 1.68
N PHE A 89 -5.95 -3.82 1.45
CA PHE A 89 -5.82 -4.42 0.13
C PHE A 89 -5.56 -5.93 0.24
N LEU A 90 -5.82 -6.64 -0.84
CA LEU A 90 -5.38 -8.01 -1.06
C LEU A 90 -4.02 -8.01 -1.76
N LEU A 91 -3.17 -8.95 -1.38
CA LEU A 91 -1.82 -9.13 -1.90
C LEU A 91 -1.55 -10.60 -2.17
N ASN A 92 -1.13 -10.95 -3.38
CA ASN A 92 -0.62 -12.28 -3.69
C ASN A 92 0.79 -12.16 -4.28
N ALA A 93 1.75 -12.79 -3.59
CA ALA A 93 3.16 -12.75 -3.92
C ALA A 93 3.72 -14.12 -4.32
N ASP A 94 2.87 -15.10 -4.67
CA ASP A 94 3.31 -16.49 -4.87
C ASP A 94 4.23 -16.70 -6.06
N ASN A 95 4.15 -15.86 -7.08
CA ASN A 95 5.07 -15.91 -8.22
C ASN A 95 6.49 -15.46 -7.85
N LEU A 96 6.71 -14.84 -6.69
CA LEU A 96 8.04 -14.58 -6.14
C LEU A 96 8.62 -15.88 -5.57
N THR A 97 9.64 -16.41 -6.23
CA THR A 97 10.22 -17.72 -5.90
C THR A 97 11.57 -17.57 -5.21
N GLY A 98 11.83 -18.37 -4.17
CA GLY A 98 13.12 -18.39 -3.47
C GLY A 98 13.49 -17.05 -2.83
N LEU A 99 12.50 -16.21 -2.53
CA LEU A 99 12.69 -14.90 -1.93
C LEU A 99 13.42 -15.06 -0.60
N ASN A 100 14.53 -14.36 -0.39
CA ASN A 100 15.31 -14.38 0.86
C ASN A 100 15.46 -12.97 1.46
N LEU A 101 16.14 -12.86 2.61
CA LEU A 101 16.23 -11.61 3.38
C LEU A 101 16.72 -10.39 2.58
N PRO A 102 17.82 -10.45 1.81
CA PRO A 102 18.28 -9.28 1.04
C PRO A 102 17.43 -8.98 -0.21
N GLN A 103 16.43 -9.82 -0.53
CA GLN A 103 15.51 -9.59 -1.64
C GLN A 103 14.24 -8.91 -1.13
N SER A 104 14.25 -7.59 -1.04
CA SER A 104 13.12 -6.79 -0.58
C SER A 104 12.53 -5.93 -1.69
N VAL A 105 11.22 -5.68 -1.64
CA VAL A 105 10.53 -4.71 -2.51
C VAL A 105 9.43 -4.00 -1.73
N LYS A 106 9.27 -2.68 -1.90
CA LYS A 106 8.13 -1.92 -1.37
C LYS A 106 6.89 -2.30 -2.16
N VAL A 107 5.81 -2.63 -1.44
CA VAL A 107 4.51 -3.02 -2.01
C VAL A 107 3.40 -2.02 -1.70
N PHE A 108 3.57 -1.25 -0.63
CA PHE A 108 2.66 -0.18 -0.24
C PHE A 108 3.43 0.94 0.47
N GLY A 109 2.97 2.18 0.30
CA GLY A 109 3.40 3.30 1.12
C GLY A 109 2.28 4.31 1.34
N ALA A 110 2.19 4.82 2.56
CA ALA A 110 1.45 6.03 2.89
C ALA A 110 2.48 7.11 3.24
N SER A 111 2.40 8.25 2.56
CA SER A 111 3.50 9.20 2.50
C SER A 111 3.00 10.61 2.82
N THR A 112 3.91 11.43 3.34
CA THR A 112 3.68 12.84 3.67
C THR A 112 4.48 13.77 2.76
N GLU A 113 3.95 14.95 2.49
CA GLU A 113 4.64 16.07 1.86
C GLU A 113 5.40 16.95 2.86
N ALA A 114 5.18 16.73 4.17
CA ALA A 114 5.95 17.36 5.26
C ALA A 114 6.85 16.32 5.96
N PRO A 115 7.90 15.81 5.29
CA PRO A 115 8.77 14.78 5.86
C PRO A 115 9.61 15.33 7.02
N ALA A 116 9.89 14.47 7.99
CA ALA A 116 10.94 14.69 8.97
C ALA A 116 12.08 13.66 8.79
N SER A 117 13.28 14.06 9.19
CA SER A 117 14.49 13.20 9.12
C SER A 117 14.75 12.59 7.73
N GLY A 118 14.36 13.28 6.66
CA GLY A 118 14.51 12.81 5.28
C GLY A 118 13.61 11.63 4.88
N LEU A 119 12.63 11.26 5.71
CA LEU A 119 11.72 10.14 5.48
C LEU A 119 10.34 10.67 5.07
N GLY A 120 9.94 10.43 3.81
CA GLY A 120 8.61 10.77 3.31
C GLY A 120 7.53 9.70 3.55
N ASP A 121 7.92 8.42 3.66
CA ASP A 121 6.98 7.34 3.97
C ASP A 121 6.72 7.27 5.48
N VAL A 122 5.53 7.67 5.93
CA VAL A 122 5.12 7.49 7.34
C VAL A 122 4.67 6.06 7.61
N VAL A 123 4.20 5.35 6.58
CA VAL A 123 4.03 3.89 6.57
C VAL A 123 4.65 3.33 5.30
N ARG A 124 5.42 2.26 5.42
CA ARG A 124 5.98 1.51 4.31
C ARG A 124 5.85 0.02 4.58
N LEU A 125 5.23 -0.70 3.65
CA LEU A 125 5.19 -2.15 3.68
C LEU A 125 6.08 -2.69 2.57
N THR A 126 6.91 -3.66 2.93
CA THR A 126 7.80 -4.36 1.99
C THR A 126 7.61 -5.86 2.10
N ILE A 127 7.86 -6.59 1.02
CA ILE A 127 7.96 -8.05 1.06
C ILE A 127 9.42 -8.43 0.95
N SER A 128 9.86 -9.37 1.79
CA SER A 128 11.14 -10.07 1.65
C SER A 128 11.01 -11.53 2.09
N GLY A 129 12.06 -12.31 1.94
CA GLY A 129 12.10 -13.67 2.47
C GLY A 129 12.68 -13.78 3.87
N ASN A 130 12.57 -14.96 4.47
CA ASN A 130 13.42 -15.37 5.59
C ASN A 130 14.83 -15.76 5.10
N VAL A 131 15.75 -16.04 6.04
CA VAL A 131 17.14 -16.42 5.71
C VAL A 131 17.20 -17.69 4.84
N ALA A 132 16.30 -18.65 5.08
CA ALA A 132 16.27 -19.92 4.37
C ALA A 132 15.58 -19.86 3.00
N GLY A 133 14.93 -18.74 2.65
CA GLY A 133 14.15 -18.60 1.42
C GLY A 133 12.86 -19.42 1.36
N THR A 134 12.38 -19.90 2.52
CA THR A 134 11.22 -20.81 2.65
C THR A 134 9.93 -20.10 3.01
N GLN A 135 10.02 -18.84 3.43
CA GLN A 135 8.87 -18.05 3.90
C GLN A 135 8.98 -16.61 3.43
N LYS A 136 7.87 -16.06 2.95
CA LYS A 136 7.72 -14.64 2.64
C LYS A 136 7.23 -13.91 3.89
N ASN A 137 7.79 -12.74 4.14
CA ASN A 137 7.42 -11.87 5.23
C ASN A 137 6.96 -10.52 4.69
N LEU A 138 5.95 -9.96 5.33
CA LEU A 138 5.62 -8.54 5.23
C LEU A 138 6.44 -7.80 6.29
N ASN A 139 7.39 -6.99 5.87
CA ASN A 139 8.08 -6.08 6.77
C ASN A 139 7.30 -4.76 6.82
N ILE A 140 6.82 -4.47 8.02
CA ILE A 140 6.03 -3.31 8.39
C ILE A 140 6.99 -2.27 8.94
N ILE A 141 7.00 -1.08 8.34
CA ILE A 141 7.89 0.01 8.71
C ILE A 141 7.06 1.27 8.89
N THR A 142 7.31 2.03 9.96
CA THR A 142 6.68 3.35 10.18
C THR A 142 7.71 4.36 10.65
N ALA A 143 7.44 5.65 10.40
CA ALA A 143 8.22 6.75 10.95
C ALA A 143 8.25 6.70 12.48
N CYS A 144 9.42 6.97 13.07
CA CYS A 144 9.65 6.79 14.50
C CYS A 144 10.79 7.71 14.96
N ALA A 145 10.56 8.60 15.92
CA ALA A 145 11.52 9.60 16.36
C ALA A 145 12.81 9.00 16.95
N ALA A 146 12.71 7.84 17.60
CA ALA A 146 13.86 7.21 18.27
C ALA A 146 14.95 6.71 17.31
N THR A 147 14.56 6.20 16.13
CA THR A 147 15.46 5.50 15.20
C THR A 147 15.23 5.90 13.74
N THR A 148 14.53 7.01 13.50
CA THR A 148 13.95 7.43 12.20
C THR A 148 12.83 6.50 11.70
N THR A 149 13.01 5.19 11.82
CA THR A 149 11.98 4.18 11.49
C THR A 149 11.90 3.11 12.57
N CYS A 150 10.69 2.66 12.87
CA CYS A 150 10.42 1.48 13.68
C CYS A 150 9.83 0.39 12.78
N ALA A 151 10.21 -0.87 13.00
CA ALA A 151 9.86 -1.95 12.09
C ALA A 151 9.55 -3.27 12.81
N GLN A 152 8.68 -4.06 12.20
CA GLN A 152 8.35 -5.43 12.60
C GLN A 152 8.12 -6.27 11.34
N ALA A 153 8.35 -7.57 11.40
CA ALA A 153 8.03 -8.49 10.32
C ALA A 153 6.92 -9.45 10.75
N VAL A 154 6.01 -9.75 9.84
CA VAL A 154 4.98 -10.77 10.01
C VAL A 154 5.01 -11.74 8.84
N PRO A 155 4.83 -13.04 9.08
CA PRO A 155 4.82 -14.02 8.00
C PRO A 155 3.58 -13.86 7.11
N LEU A 156 3.76 -14.05 5.80
CA LEU A 156 2.67 -14.17 4.84
C LEU A 156 2.32 -15.65 4.63
N ALA A 157 1.03 -15.93 4.50
CA ALA A 157 0.55 -17.24 4.07
C ALA A 157 0.78 -17.43 2.56
N ALA A 158 0.77 -18.68 2.11
CA ALA A 158 0.65 -18.98 0.69
C ALA A 158 -0.71 -18.48 0.17
N GLY A 159 -0.75 -18.06 -1.10
CA GLY A 159 -1.93 -17.49 -1.74
C GLY A 159 -2.12 -16.00 -1.45
N THR A 160 -3.38 -15.57 -1.54
CA THR A 160 -3.78 -14.19 -1.30
C THR A 160 -3.81 -13.89 0.19
N ASN A 161 -3.22 -12.76 0.58
CA ASN A 161 -3.22 -12.25 1.93
C ASN A 161 -4.01 -10.94 1.99
N ARG A 162 -4.97 -10.82 2.92
CA ARG A 162 -5.65 -9.56 3.22
C ARG A 162 -4.79 -8.76 4.20
N ILE A 163 -4.40 -7.56 3.80
CA ILE A 163 -3.59 -6.65 4.60
C ILE A 163 -4.43 -5.42 4.93
N GLU A 164 -4.50 -5.06 6.20
CA GLU A 164 -5.14 -3.82 6.66
C GLU A 164 -4.18 -3.08 7.60
N ILE A 165 -4.14 -1.75 7.49
CA ILE A 165 -3.33 -0.87 8.36
C ILE A 165 -4.20 0.20 9.01
N ASP A 166 -3.84 0.61 10.22
CA ASP A 166 -4.35 1.82 10.89
C ASP A 166 -3.17 2.58 11.48
N TRP A 167 -2.85 3.70 10.86
CA TRP A 167 -1.78 4.60 11.28
C TRP A 167 -2.35 5.82 11.96
N VAL A 168 -1.82 6.14 13.14
CA VAL A 168 -2.20 7.31 13.94
C VAL A 168 -0.97 8.13 14.23
N LYS A 169 -1.04 9.42 13.90
CA LYS A 169 -0.01 10.41 14.19
C LYS A 169 -0.05 10.84 15.66
N GLY A 170 1.11 11.07 16.26
CA GLY A 170 1.27 11.73 17.56
C GLY A 170 2.53 11.32 18.30
N ALA A 171 2.77 11.96 19.45
CA ALA A 171 3.82 11.56 20.39
C ALA A 171 3.54 10.19 21.04
N SER A 172 2.28 9.79 21.05
CA SER A 172 1.80 8.43 21.36
C SER A 172 1.09 7.84 20.14
N GLY A 173 1.70 8.02 18.96
CA GLY A 173 1.20 7.48 17.71
C GLY A 173 1.31 5.96 17.65
N SER A 174 0.68 5.37 16.64
CA SER A 174 0.70 3.92 16.46
C SER A 174 0.54 3.52 15.00
N LEU A 175 1.12 2.38 14.64
CA LEU A 175 0.74 1.62 13.45
C LEU A 175 0.25 0.24 13.88
N LYS A 176 -1.03 -0.04 13.62
CA LYS A 176 -1.61 -1.38 13.75
C LYS A 176 -1.73 -2.01 12.37
N VAL A 177 -1.43 -3.29 12.27
CA VAL A 177 -1.52 -4.05 11.02
C VAL A 177 -2.22 -5.38 11.27
N TRP A 178 -3.17 -5.71 10.42
CA TRP A 178 -3.84 -7.00 10.37
C TRP A 178 -3.44 -7.72 9.08
N VAL A 179 -3.02 -8.98 9.23
CA VAL A 179 -2.72 -9.87 8.11
C VAL A 179 -3.60 -11.09 8.26
N ASN A 180 -4.51 -11.29 7.30
CA ASN A 180 -5.51 -12.36 7.31
C ASN A 180 -6.33 -12.42 8.60
N ASN A 181 -6.65 -11.25 9.16
CA ASN A 181 -7.38 -11.14 10.41
C ASN A 181 -8.39 -10.00 10.34
N THR A 182 -9.67 -10.33 10.51
CA THR A 182 -10.80 -9.39 10.46
C THR A 182 -11.24 -8.91 11.85
N ASN A 183 -10.59 -9.37 12.93
CA ASN A 183 -10.90 -8.91 14.28
C ASN A 183 -10.11 -7.63 14.62
N GLU A 184 -10.81 -6.48 14.65
CA GLU A 184 -10.23 -5.18 14.97
C GLU A 184 -9.48 -5.17 16.31
N ALA A 185 -9.95 -5.91 17.31
CA ALA A 185 -9.34 -5.90 18.64
C ALA A 185 -7.99 -6.66 18.72
N SER A 186 -7.58 -7.35 17.65
CA SER A 186 -6.43 -8.25 17.67
C SER A 186 -5.52 -8.05 16.45
N PRO A 187 -4.84 -6.89 16.30
CA PRO A 187 -3.89 -6.69 15.21
C PRO A 187 -2.76 -7.72 15.23
N THR A 188 -2.33 -8.16 14.05
CA THR A 188 -1.18 -9.07 13.88
C THR A 188 0.12 -8.40 14.33
N ALA A 189 0.25 -7.10 14.14
CA ALA A 189 1.37 -6.30 14.62
C ALA A 189 0.89 -4.94 15.14
N THR A 190 1.55 -4.44 16.19
CA THR A 190 1.33 -3.08 16.71
C THR A 190 2.68 -2.45 17.03
N LEU A 191 2.97 -1.33 16.38
CA LEU A 191 4.12 -0.47 16.66
C LEU A 191 3.59 0.78 17.36
N ASN A 192 3.93 0.98 18.63
CA ASN A 192 3.68 2.24 19.34
C ASN A 192 4.90 3.13 19.15
N VAL A 193 4.70 4.33 18.59
CA VAL A 193 5.79 5.19 18.12
C VAL A 193 5.52 6.66 18.40
N ASP A 194 6.58 7.45 18.58
CA ASP A 194 6.49 8.89 18.39
C ASP A 194 6.77 9.21 16.93
N ASN A 195 5.76 9.67 16.21
CA ASN A 195 5.86 10.12 14.83
C ASN A 195 5.37 11.57 14.67
N SER A 196 5.32 12.32 15.78
CA SER A 196 4.76 13.67 15.83
C SER A 196 5.48 14.69 14.93
N ALA A 197 6.76 14.45 14.62
CA ALA A 197 7.59 15.32 13.79
C ALA A 197 7.24 15.28 12.29
N TRP A 198 6.60 14.21 11.81
CA TRP A 198 6.18 14.08 10.40
C TRP A 198 4.85 14.81 10.14
N GLY A 199 4.48 15.08 8.89
CA GLY A 199 3.11 15.42 8.52
C GLY A 199 2.15 14.22 8.62
N GLY A 200 0.88 14.44 8.29
CA GLY A 200 -0.10 13.39 8.05
C GLY A 200 0.10 12.70 6.69
N VAL A 201 -0.79 11.79 6.33
CA VAL A 201 -0.75 11.12 5.02
C VAL A 201 -1.36 12.02 3.96
N ASP A 202 -0.58 12.33 2.93
CA ASP A 202 -0.96 13.15 1.77
C ASP A 202 -1.21 12.31 0.52
N TYR A 203 -0.61 11.13 0.42
CA TYR A 203 -0.89 10.20 -0.67
C TYR A 203 -0.54 8.77 -0.30
N ALA A 204 -1.10 7.83 -1.05
CA ALA A 204 -0.80 6.42 -0.95
C ALA A 204 -0.33 5.83 -2.28
N THR A 205 0.50 4.79 -2.20
CA THR A 205 1.01 4.04 -3.36
C THR A 205 0.80 2.55 -3.16
N LEU A 206 0.39 1.85 -4.21
CA LEU A 206 0.22 0.39 -4.23
C LEU A 206 0.89 -0.20 -5.46
N GLY A 207 1.71 -1.24 -5.28
CA GLY A 207 2.52 -1.85 -6.33
C GLY A 207 4.00 -1.88 -5.97
N LEU A 208 4.86 -2.18 -6.94
CA LEU A 208 6.28 -2.44 -6.71
C LEU A 208 7.16 -1.20 -6.87
N SER A 209 7.97 -0.89 -5.86
CA SER A 209 8.98 0.16 -5.93
C SER A 209 10.14 -0.12 -4.96
N THR A 210 11.21 0.68 -5.06
CA THR A 210 12.35 0.62 -4.12
C THR A 210 12.89 -0.80 -3.90
N ALA A 211 12.90 -1.61 -4.97
CA ALA A 211 13.39 -2.98 -4.91
C ALA A 211 14.88 -3.01 -4.60
N SER A 212 15.33 -3.95 -3.77
CA SER A 212 16.75 -4.16 -3.54
C SER A 212 17.45 -4.68 -4.80
N PRO A 213 18.78 -4.52 -4.93
CA PRO A 213 19.52 -5.09 -6.05
C PRO A 213 19.29 -6.60 -6.23
N ASN A 214 19.21 -7.35 -5.13
CA ASN A 214 19.00 -8.80 -5.18
C ASN A 214 17.57 -9.18 -5.56
N PHE A 215 16.58 -8.34 -5.21
CA PHE A 215 15.22 -8.52 -5.70
C PHE A 215 15.18 -8.34 -7.21
N ARG A 216 15.79 -7.26 -7.72
CA ARG A 216 15.83 -6.97 -9.16
C ARG A 216 16.64 -7.97 -9.98
N SER A 217 17.59 -8.69 -9.39
CA SER A 217 18.32 -9.74 -10.11
C SER A 217 17.59 -11.08 -10.09
N GLY A 218 16.90 -11.41 -8.98
CA GLY A 218 16.28 -12.71 -8.78
C GLY A 218 14.78 -12.81 -9.08
N GLN A 219 14.08 -11.68 -9.17
CA GLN A 219 12.60 -11.62 -9.27
C GLN A 219 12.10 -10.84 -10.49
N THR A 220 12.97 -10.57 -11.48
CA THR A 220 12.57 -9.92 -12.74
C THR A 220 11.44 -10.68 -13.42
N ASN A 221 10.46 -9.95 -13.97
CA ASN A 221 9.27 -10.49 -14.64
C ASN A 221 8.41 -11.41 -13.76
N ARG A 222 8.60 -11.40 -12.43
CA ARG A 222 7.70 -12.07 -11.49
C ARG A 222 6.61 -11.11 -11.06
N THR A 223 5.37 -11.54 -11.24
CA THR A 223 4.18 -10.72 -10.95
C THR A 223 3.81 -10.78 -9.47
N VAL A 224 3.49 -9.63 -8.89
CA VAL A 224 2.78 -9.52 -7.62
C VAL A 224 1.41 -8.95 -7.91
N GLY A 225 0.36 -9.64 -7.46
CA GLY A 225 -1.02 -9.22 -7.68
C GLY A 225 -1.56 -8.47 -6.47
N PHE A 226 -2.38 -7.46 -6.75
CA PHE A 226 -3.05 -6.60 -5.77
C PHE A 226 -4.53 -6.48 -6.11
N ASP A 227 -5.38 -6.38 -5.10
CA ASP A 227 -6.82 -6.21 -5.31
C ASP A 227 -7.49 -5.53 -4.10
N GLU A 228 -8.76 -5.16 -4.24
CA GLU A 228 -9.62 -4.60 -3.18
C GLU A 228 -8.95 -3.47 -2.36
N PHE A 229 -8.30 -2.53 -3.05
CA PHE A 229 -7.79 -1.35 -2.36
C PHE A 229 -8.94 -0.48 -1.88
N ASP A 230 -9.05 -0.32 -0.56
CA ASP A 230 -9.98 0.60 0.12
C ASP A 230 -9.16 1.45 1.10
N SER A 231 -9.23 2.77 0.96
CA SER A 231 -8.63 3.73 1.87
C SER A 231 -9.71 4.55 2.56
N ARG A 232 -9.62 4.69 3.88
CA ARG A 232 -10.59 5.41 4.71
C ARG A 232 -9.89 6.30 5.73
N ARG A 233 -10.58 7.39 6.10
CA ARG A 233 -10.06 8.38 7.06
C ARG A 233 -10.29 8.01 8.52
N SER A 234 -11.28 7.16 8.85
CA SER A 234 -11.63 6.91 10.26
C SER A 234 -12.40 5.63 10.60
N THR A 235 -13.01 4.92 9.65
CA THR A 235 -13.85 3.74 9.93
C THR A 235 -13.12 2.43 9.65
N PHE A 236 -13.34 1.42 10.51
CA PHE A 236 -12.91 0.03 10.31
C PHE A 236 -13.38 -0.48 8.93
N ILE A 237 -12.51 -1.16 8.18
CA ILE A 237 -12.87 -1.71 6.86
C ILE A 237 -13.44 -3.12 7.04
N GLY A 238 -12.67 -4.05 7.63
CA GLY A 238 -13.26 -5.21 8.30
C GLY A 238 -14.04 -6.20 7.44
N ASN A 239 -13.74 -6.27 6.15
CA ASN A 239 -14.41 -7.19 5.23
C ASN A 239 -13.72 -8.56 5.21
#